data_AF-A0A1X9NLW3-F1
#
_entry.id   AF-A0A1X9NLW3-F1
#
_cell.length_a   1.000
_cell.length_b   1.000
_cell.length_c   1.000
_cell.angle_alpha   90.00
_cell.angle_beta   90.00
_cell.angle_gamma   90.00
#
_symmetry.space_group_name_H-M   'P 1'
#
loop_
_entity.id
_entity.type
_entity.pdbx_description
1 polymer ?
#
loop_
_entity_poly.entity_id
_entity_poly.type
_entity_poly.pdbx_seq_one_letter_code
_entity_poly.pdbx_strand_id
1 'polypeptide(L)'
;MSDNKTLDLNLVELVNLAANLFDRLFIKPPKDKAKSTFKELKQGKSLDLGTVTIKETLKSNLKLAMDYSEFCGPGFNYDIFEASLKGILTQISQKFQAKADLNIMTSETGSVLVHLPGMTQLDEQLNVMVLAFELGDIKNITIKLMFLEPSQYDAFRSDNTSEATDS
;
A
#
# COMPACT_ATOMS: atom_id res chain seq x y z
N MET A 1 21.88 -12.60 22.11
CA MET A 1 21.84 -13.30 20.81
C MET A 1 20.38 -13.27 20.38
N SER A 2 19.98 -12.21 19.68
CA SER A 2 18.63 -12.17 19.09
C SER A 2 18.79 -12.70 17.68
N ASP A 3 18.30 -13.90 17.46
CA ASP A 3 18.24 -14.52 16.14
C ASP A 3 17.33 -13.66 15.25
N ASN A 4 17.91 -12.67 14.57
CA ASN A 4 17.31 -12.03 13.42
C ASN A 4 17.23 -13.10 12.32
N LYS A 5 16.23 -13.98 12.40
CA LYS A 5 15.64 -14.61 11.23
C LYS A 5 15.02 -13.47 10.43
N THR A 6 15.85 -12.78 9.66
CA THR A 6 15.45 -12.16 8.41
C THR A 6 14.85 -13.28 7.59
N LEU A 7 13.54 -13.50 7.75
CA LEU A 7 12.77 -14.17 6.72
C LEU A 7 13.02 -13.34 5.48
N ASP A 8 13.74 -13.93 4.53
CA ASP A 8 13.80 -13.48 3.16
C ASP A 8 12.37 -13.57 2.63
N LEU A 9 11.53 -12.58 2.92
CA LEU A 9 10.19 -12.42 2.38
C LEU A 9 10.38 -11.66 1.08
N ASN A 10 9.94 -12.25 -0.03
CA ASN A 10 10.06 -11.59 -1.32
C ASN A 10 9.04 -10.43 -1.38
N LEU A 11 9.46 -9.24 -0.98
CA LEU A 11 8.60 -8.05 -0.92
C LEU A 11 8.06 -7.68 -2.30
N VAL A 12 8.80 -7.98 -3.37
CA VAL A 12 8.36 -7.81 -4.76
C VAL A 12 7.16 -8.71 -5.06
N GLU A 13 7.20 -9.98 -4.65
CA GLU A 13 6.05 -10.89 -4.78
C GLU A 13 4.85 -10.39 -3.98
N LEU A 14 5.08 -9.84 -2.78
CA LEU A 14 4.02 -9.32 -1.93
C LEU A 14 3.34 -8.08 -2.53
N VAL A 15 4.13 -7.16 -3.12
CA VAL A 15 3.61 -6.01 -3.87
C VAL A 15 2.82 -6.45 -5.09
N ASN A 16 3.34 -7.42 -5.85
CA ASN A 16 2.62 -7.98 -7.00
C ASN A 16 1.30 -8.65 -6.58
N LEU A 17 1.30 -9.40 -5.48
CA LEU A 17 0.09 -10.01 -4.92
C LEU A 17 -0.93 -8.93 -4.54
N ALA A 18 -0.52 -7.88 -3.84
CA ALA A 18 -1.37 -6.76 -3.46
C ALA A 18 -1.98 -6.07 -4.69
N ALA A 19 -1.16 -5.77 -5.71
CA ALA A 19 -1.63 -5.16 -6.96
C ALA A 19 -2.71 -6.01 -7.66
N ASN A 20 -2.51 -7.32 -7.73
CA ASN A 20 -3.50 -8.26 -8.30
C ASN A 20 -4.78 -8.39 -7.45
N LEU A 21 -4.68 -8.23 -6.13
CA LEU A 21 -5.85 -8.19 -5.24
C LEU A 21 -6.64 -6.91 -5.46
N PHE A 22 -5.97 -5.75 -5.50
CA PHE A 22 -6.61 -4.46 -5.75
C PHE A 22 -7.32 -4.40 -7.10
N ASP A 23 -6.67 -4.91 -8.15
CA ASP A 23 -7.27 -5.00 -9.48
C ASP A 23 -8.56 -5.85 -9.46
N ARG A 24 -8.55 -6.98 -8.74
CA ARG A 24 -9.72 -7.87 -8.61
C ARG A 24 -10.81 -7.36 -7.67
N LEU A 25 -10.48 -6.54 -6.68
CA LEU A 25 -11.44 -6.05 -5.69
C LEU A 25 -12.08 -4.72 -6.07
N PHE A 26 -11.32 -3.84 -6.73
CA PHE A 26 -11.72 -2.45 -6.95
C PHE A 26 -11.72 -2.02 -8.42
N ILE A 27 -10.89 -2.60 -9.28
CA ILE A 27 -10.74 -2.08 -10.66
C ILE A 27 -11.59 -2.86 -11.66
N LYS A 28 -11.49 -4.19 -11.68
CA LYS A 28 -12.22 -5.06 -12.61
C LYS A 28 -13.70 -5.28 -12.28
N PRO A 29 -14.14 -5.37 -11.01
CA PRO A 29 -15.54 -5.61 -10.71
C PRO A 29 -16.46 -4.47 -11.17
N PRO A 30 -17.77 -4.74 -11.35
CA PRO A 30 -18.76 -3.67 -11.51
C PRO A 30 -18.70 -2.66 -10.36
N LYS A 31 -18.89 -1.37 -10.68
CA LYS A 31 -18.72 -0.24 -9.74
C LYS A 31 -19.48 -0.42 -8.43
N ASP A 32 -20.69 -0.99 -8.46
CA ASP A 32 -21.50 -1.21 -7.25
C ASP A 32 -20.89 -2.25 -6.30
N LYS A 33 -20.25 -3.30 -6.84
CA LYS A 33 -19.56 -4.31 -6.03
C LYS A 33 -18.31 -3.70 -5.37
N ALA A 34 -17.50 -3.00 -6.16
CA ALA A 34 -16.30 -2.34 -5.65
C ALA A 34 -16.64 -1.27 -4.59
N LYS A 35 -17.72 -0.51 -4.79
CA LYS A 35 -18.26 0.42 -3.79
C LYS A 35 -18.70 -0.28 -2.51
N SER A 36 -19.28 -1.48 -2.59
CA SER A 36 -19.65 -2.27 -1.40
C SER A 36 -18.40 -2.65 -0.60
N THR A 37 -17.39 -3.22 -1.27
CA THR A 37 -16.11 -3.57 -0.65
C THR A 37 -15.43 -2.35 -0.01
N PHE A 38 -15.41 -1.22 -0.72
CA PHE A 38 -14.87 0.03 -0.19
C PHE A 38 -15.62 0.52 1.05
N LYS A 39 -16.95 0.42 1.08
CA LYS A 39 -17.75 0.81 2.26
C LYS A 39 -17.39 -0.02 3.49
N GLU A 40 -17.11 -1.31 3.33
CA GLU A 40 -16.66 -2.16 4.42
C GLU A 40 -15.30 -1.69 4.97
N LEU A 41 -14.32 -1.46 4.09
CA LEU A 41 -13.01 -0.92 4.48
C LEU A 41 -13.12 0.44 5.16
N LYS A 42 -13.95 1.33 4.62
CA LYS A 42 -14.14 2.68 5.17
C LYS A 42 -14.75 2.67 6.58
N GLN A 43 -15.48 1.63 6.96
CA GLN A 43 -15.99 1.45 8.32
C GLN A 43 -14.92 1.00 9.32
N GLY A 44 -13.64 0.94 8.92
CA GLY A 44 -12.55 0.44 9.74
C GLY A 44 -12.53 -1.08 9.87
N LYS A 45 -13.32 -1.80 9.07
CA LYS A 45 -13.29 -3.26 9.04
C LYS A 45 -12.09 -3.73 8.23
N SER A 46 -11.30 -4.64 8.80
CA SER A 46 -10.34 -5.40 8.01
C SER A 46 -11.09 -6.44 7.18
N LEU A 47 -10.87 -6.45 5.87
CA LEU A 47 -11.39 -7.45 4.96
C LEU A 47 -10.47 -8.67 4.97
N ASP A 48 -11.02 -9.84 5.28
CA ASP A 48 -10.28 -11.10 5.15
C ASP A 48 -10.18 -11.48 3.67
N LEU A 49 -8.94 -11.67 3.20
CA LEU A 49 -8.62 -12.04 1.82
C LEU A 49 -8.24 -13.53 1.70
N GLY A 50 -8.34 -14.28 2.79
CA GLY A 50 -8.05 -15.69 2.88
C GLY A 50 -6.57 -15.99 3.13
N THR A 51 -6.20 -17.26 2.95
CA THR A 51 -4.84 -17.74 3.18
C THR A 51 -4.05 -17.79 1.88
N VAL A 52 -2.82 -17.30 1.91
CA VAL A 52 -1.84 -17.41 0.82
C VAL A 52 -0.65 -18.24 1.27
N THR A 53 -0.01 -18.92 0.31
CA THR A 53 1.26 -19.61 0.54
C THR A 53 2.39 -18.76 -0.03
N ILE A 54 3.32 -18.34 0.81
CA ILE A 54 4.53 -17.59 0.47
C ILE A 54 5.70 -18.56 0.45
N LYS A 55 6.57 -18.47 -0.57
CA LYS A 55 7.75 -19.35 -0.75
C LYS A 55 7.42 -20.85 -0.57
N GLU A 56 6.28 -21.26 -1.13
CA GLU A 56 5.78 -22.65 -1.19
C GLU A 56 5.51 -23.35 0.16
N THR A 57 5.86 -22.74 1.28
CA THR A 57 5.87 -23.39 2.59
C THR A 57 5.19 -22.57 3.69
N LEU A 58 5.18 -21.24 3.58
CA LEU A 58 4.64 -20.36 4.60
C LEU A 58 3.18 -20.01 4.30
N LYS A 59 2.24 -20.61 5.04
CA LYS A 59 0.83 -20.23 4.99
C LYS A 59 0.59 -18.98 5.85
N SER A 60 0.10 -17.93 5.22
CA SER A 60 -0.19 -16.64 5.84
C SER A 60 -1.63 -16.24 5.57
N ASN A 61 -2.38 -15.87 6.61
CA ASN A 61 -3.68 -15.24 6.46
C ASN A 61 -3.48 -13.79 6.04
N LEU A 62 -4.24 -13.36 5.05
CA LEU A 62 -4.06 -12.06 4.43
C LEU A 62 -5.28 -11.20 4.74
N LYS A 63 -5.04 -10.00 5.26
CA LYS A 63 -6.10 -9.02 5.55
C LYS A 63 -5.84 -7.75 4.78
N LEU A 64 -6.90 -7.06 4.40
CA LEU A 64 -6.84 -5.72 3.85
C LEU A 64 -7.48 -4.74 4.83
N ALA A 65 -6.73 -3.70 5.20
CA ALA A 65 -7.20 -2.61 6.03
C ALA A 65 -6.99 -1.28 5.30
N MET A 66 -7.76 -0.29 5.71
CA MET A 66 -7.63 1.08 5.22
C MET A 66 -7.59 2.04 6.39
N ASP A 67 -6.70 3.02 6.29
CA ASP A 67 -6.55 4.10 7.25
C ASP A 67 -6.62 5.43 6.51
N TYR A 68 -7.75 6.10 6.66
CA TYR A 68 -8.01 7.38 6.00
C TYR A 68 -7.99 8.54 7.01
N SER A 69 -7.42 8.33 8.21
CA SER A 69 -7.37 9.32 9.29
C SER A 69 -6.72 10.63 8.86
N GLU A 70 -5.68 10.55 8.04
CA GLU A 70 -4.93 11.70 7.49
C GLU A 70 -5.49 12.22 6.14
N PHE A 71 -6.68 11.76 5.72
CA PHE A 71 -7.31 12.30 4.51
C PHE A 71 -7.75 13.77 4.74
N CYS A 72 -7.28 14.65 3.89
CA CYS A 72 -7.53 16.09 3.94
C CYS A 72 -8.75 16.47 3.08
N GLY A 73 -9.73 17.12 3.72
CA GLY A 73 -10.92 17.67 3.07
C GLY A 73 -12.20 16.85 3.27
N PRO A 74 -13.39 17.47 3.09
CA PRO A 74 -14.66 16.77 3.18
C PRO A 74 -14.85 15.85 1.97
N GLY A 75 -15.58 14.74 2.14
CA GLY A 75 -16.10 13.99 0.99
C GLY A 75 -15.23 12.84 0.49
N PHE A 76 -14.37 12.24 1.33
CA PHE A 76 -13.72 10.97 1.02
C PHE A 76 -14.74 9.93 0.53
N ASN A 77 -14.67 9.56 -0.74
CA ASN A 77 -15.63 8.70 -1.41
C ASN A 77 -14.92 7.66 -2.29
N TYR A 78 -15.70 6.78 -2.89
CA TYR A 78 -15.15 5.70 -3.70
C TYR A 78 -14.34 6.20 -4.92
N ASP A 79 -14.78 7.28 -5.58
CA ASP A 79 -14.13 7.77 -6.79
C ASP A 79 -12.74 8.35 -6.46
N ILE A 80 -12.61 9.03 -5.32
CA ILE A 80 -11.31 9.50 -4.82
C ILE A 80 -10.41 8.33 -4.44
N PHE A 81 -10.93 7.37 -3.67
CA PHE A 81 -10.21 6.15 -3.31
C PHE A 81 -9.72 5.38 -4.55
N GLU A 82 -10.59 5.17 -5.55
CA GLU A 82 -10.28 4.47 -6.78
C GLU A 82 -9.20 5.22 -7.58
N ALA A 83 -9.29 6.55 -7.66
CA ALA A 83 -8.28 7.38 -8.33
C ALA A 83 -6.91 7.28 -7.65
N SER A 84 -6.86 7.37 -6.31
CA SER A 84 -5.62 7.19 -5.56
C SER A 84 -5.06 5.77 -5.78
N LEU A 85 -5.91 4.75 -5.73
CA LEU A 85 -5.49 3.35 -5.88
C LEU A 85 -4.93 3.08 -7.28
N LYS A 86 -5.57 3.64 -8.32
CA LYS A 86 -5.05 3.61 -9.69
C LYS A 86 -3.68 4.27 -9.79
N GLY A 87 -3.46 5.39 -9.10
CA GLY A 87 -2.13 6.03 -9.03
C GLY A 87 -1.05 5.08 -8.50
N ILE A 88 -1.31 4.37 -7.41
CA ILE A 88 -0.39 3.34 -6.87
C ILE A 88 -0.14 2.24 -7.91
N LEU A 89 -1.20 1.67 -8.49
CA LEU A 89 -1.10 0.57 -9.46
C LEU A 89 -0.34 0.97 -10.72
N THR A 90 -0.54 2.20 -11.21
CA THR A 90 0.22 2.74 -12.35
C THR A 90 1.70 2.80 -12.03
N GLN A 91 2.08 3.31 -10.86
CA GLN A 91 3.49 3.37 -10.46
C GLN A 91 4.11 1.98 -10.28
N ILE A 92 3.42 1.05 -9.63
CA ILE A 92 3.87 -0.35 -9.51
C ILE A 92 4.08 -0.96 -10.90
N SER A 93 3.12 -0.79 -11.81
CA SER A 93 3.22 -1.29 -13.19
C SER A 93 4.43 -0.71 -13.92
N GLN A 94 4.67 0.60 -13.80
CA GLN A 94 5.83 1.26 -14.41
C GLN A 94 7.15 0.71 -13.87
N LYS A 95 7.27 0.54 -12.55
CA LYS A 95 8.46 -0.03 -11.91
C LYS A 95 8.71 -1.46 -12.35
N PHE A 96 7.67 -2.30 -12.42
CA PHE A 96 7.81 -3.67 -12.91
C PHE A 96 8.21 -3.75 -14.39
N GLN A 97 7.61 -2.93 -15.25
CA GLN A 97 7.98 -2.89 -16.68
C GLN A 97 9.44 -2.44 -16.87
N ALA A 98 9.88 -1.46 -16.08
CA ALA A 98 11.25 -0.96 -16.11
C ALA A 98 12.26 -1.87 -15.37
N LYS A 99 11.79 -2.92 -14.67
CA LYS A 99 12.60 -3.72 -13.71
C LYS A 99 13.36 -2.84 -12.72
N ALA A 100 12.74 -1.73 -12.33
CA ALA A 100 13.30 -0.75 -11.42
C ALA A 100 12.94 -1.05 -9.97
N ASP A 101 13.68 -0.44 -9.04
CA ASP A 101 13.42 -0.58 -7.61
C ASP A 101 12.03 -0.02 -7.24
N LEU A 102 11.30 -0.75 -6.39
CA LEU A 102 9.97 -0.40 -5.88
C LEU A 102 10.00 0.67 -4.78
N ASN A 103 11.18 1.14 -4.40
CA ASN A 103 11.44 2.10 -3.33
C ASN A 103 10.76 1.66 -2.02
N ILE A 104 11.15 0.47 -1.54
CA ILE A 104 10.55 -0.14 -0.35
C ILE A 104 11.33 0.28 0.89
N MET A 105 10.63 0.81 1.90
CA MET A 105 11.18 1.19 3.19
C MET A 105 10.68 0.22 4.26
N THR A 106 11.54 -0.25 5.15
CA THR A 106 11.15 -1.10 6.28
C THR A 106 11.32 -0.32 7.58
N SER A 107 10.29 -0.29 8.42
CA SER A 107 10.36 0.31 9.75
C SER A 107 10.96 -0.67 10.77
N GLU A 108 11.46 -0.13 11.87
CA GLU A 108 11.96 -0.92 13.00
C GLU A 108 10.88 -1.81 13.63
N THR A 109 9.60 -1.46 13.46
CA THR A 109 8.44 -2.24 13.94
C THR A 109 8.10 -3.44 13.05
N GLY A 110 8.82 -3.66 11.94
CA GLY A 110 8.55 -4.73 10.99
C GLY A 110 7.43 -4.41 10.00
N SER A 111 7.07 -3.13 9.85
CA SER A 111 6.17 -2.68 8.78
C SER A 111 6.98 -2.35 7.53
N VAL A 112 6.43 -2.65 6.36
CA VAL A 112 7.04 -2.39 5.07
C VAL A 112 6.19 -1.38 4.32
N LEU A 113 6.75 -0.22 4.00
CA LEU A 113 6.12 0.84 3.22
C LEU A 113 6.62 0.81 1.77
N VAL A 114 5.71 0.89 0.80
CA VAL A 114 6.03 0.99 -0.62
C VAL A 114 5.88 2.44 -1.04
N HIS A 115 7.01 3.11 -1.34
CA HIS A 115 7.05 4.54 -1.64
C HIS A 115 6.66 4.85 -3.11
N LEU A 116 5.46 4.39 -3.49
CA LEU A 116 4.84 4.57 -4.81
C LEU A 116 3.40 5.09 -4.63
N PRO A 117 3.22 6.37 -4.27
CA PRO A 117 1.93 6.87 -3.79
C PRO A 117 0.87 7.07 -4.88
N GLY A 118 -0.39 6.96 -4.48
CA GLY A 118 -1.53 7.46 -5.22
C GLY A 118 -1.83 8.90 -4.83
N MET A 119 -1.53 9.85 -5.71
CA MET A 119 -1.84 11.26 -5.47
C MET A 119 -3.19 11.64 -6.07
N THR A 120 -4.04 12.28 -5.29
CA THR A 120 -5.34 12.81 -5.72
C THR A 120 -5.55 14.20 -5.17
N GLN A 121 -6.02 15.12 -6.01
CA GLN A 121 -6.37 16.46 -5.60
C GLN A 121 -7.89 16.57 -5.45
N LEU A 122 -8.33 17.07 -4.29
CA LEU A 122 -9.72 17.42 -4.03
C LEU A 122 -9.75 18.89 -3.64
N ASP A 123 -10.34 19.71 -4.50
CA ASP A 123 -10.25 21.17 -4.44
C ASP A 123 -8.77 21.63 -4.33
N GLU A 124 -8.41 22.33 -3.26
CA GLU A 124 -7.03 22.79 -3.00
C GLU A 124 -6.22 21.80 -2.15
N GLN A 125 -6.81 20.66 -1.75
CA GLN A 125 -6.20 19.68 -0.86
C GLN A 125 -5.59 18.52 -1.66
N LEU A 126 -4.28 18.37 -1.56
CA LEU A 126 -3.59 17.17 -2.04
C LEU A 126 -3.78 16.05 -1.01
N ASN A 127 -4.10 14.86 -1.49
CA ASN A 127 -4.21 13.65 -0.69
C ASN A 127 -3.24 12.61 -1.24
N VAL A 128 -2.47 11.99 -0.36
CA VAL A 128 -1.45 11.01 -0.72
C VAL A 128 -1.81 9.68 -0.11
N MET A 129 -2.09 8.66 -0.93
CA MET A 129 -2.31 7.30 -0.46
C MET A 129 -1.06 6.45 -0.70
N VAL A 130 -0.66 5.67 0.29
CA VAL A 130 0.49 4.75 0.20
C VAL A 130 0.07 3.32 0.55
N LEU A 131 0.88 2.38 0.08
CA LEU A 131 0.72 0.95 0.35
C LEU A 131 1.73 0.53 1.42
N ALA A 132 1.26 -0.11 2.48
CA ALA A 132 2.09 -0.69 3.52
C ALA A 132 1.70 -2.15 3.81
N PHE A 133 2.63 -2.90 4.40
CA PHE A 133 2.43 -4.25 4.90
C PHE A 133 2.85 -4.30 6.37
N GLU A 134 1.99 -4.83 7.22
CA GLU A 134 2.35 -5.13 8.61
C GLU A 134 2.74 -6.61 8.68
N LEU A 135 4.01 -6.87 9.00
CA LEU A 135 4.61 -8.22 9.01
C LEU A 135 4.98 -8.70 10.42
N GLY A 136 4.47 -8.04 11.48
CA GLY A 136 4.77 -8.36 12.87
C GLY A 136 4.42 -9.79 13.28
N ASP A 137 3.45 -10.42 12.62
CA ASP A 137 3.23 -11.86 12.62
C ASP A 137 3.19 -12.37 11.18
N ILE A 138 4.23 -13.11 10.77
CA ILE A 138 4.32 -13.65 9.41
C ILE A 138 3.18 -14.61 9.03
N LYS A 139 2.43 -15.15 10.01
CA LYS A 139 1.23 -15.96 9.75
C LYS A 139 0.00 -15.10 9.48
N ASN A 140 0.06 -13.80 9.74
CA ASN A 140 -1.03 -12.84 9.59
C ASN A 140 -0.49 -11.55 8.98
N ILE A 141 -0.54 -11.45 7.65
CA ILE A 141 -0.08 -10.28 6.92
C ILE A 141 -1.26 -9.33 6.72
N THR A 142 -1.10 -8.09 7.17
CA THR A 142 -2.07 -7.02 6.89
C THR A 142 -1.53 -6.13 5.78
N ILE A 143 -2.25 -6.08 4.65
CA ILE A 143 -2.07 -5.08 3.61
C ILE A 143 -2.83 -3.83 4.07
N LYS A 144 -2.14 -2.70 4.17
CA LYS A 144 -2.73 -1.43 4.61
C LYS A 144 -2.63 -0.40 3.49
N LEU A 145 -3.78 0.15 3.10
CA LEU A 145 -3.86 1.37 2.30
C LEU A 145 -4.04 2.54 3.26
N MET A 146 -3.10 3.47 3.29
CA MET A 146 -3.17 4.59 4.22
C MET A 146 -3.02 5.92 3.51
N PHE A 147 -3.83 6.90 3.91
CA PHE A 147 -3.61 8.28 3.54
C PHE A 147 -2.56 8.90 4.45
N LEU A 148 -1.75 9.79 3.89
CA LEU A 148 -0.78 10.63 4.59
C LEU A 148 -1.08 12.08 4.23
N GLU A 149 -0.82 12.98 5.18
CA GLU A 149 -0.82 14.41 4.91
C GLU A 149 0.34 14.74 3.93
N PRO A 150 0.13 15.61 2.93
CA PRO A 150 1.18 15.97 1.96
C PRO A 150 2.49 16.45 2.59
N SER A 151 2.40 17.21 3.68
CA SER A 151 3.56 17.72 4.42
C SER A 151 4.44 16.60 4.96
N GLN A 152 3.83 15.50 5.40
CA GLN A 152 4.53 14.29 5.85
C GLN A 152 5.18 13.58 4.66
N TYR A 153 4.51 13.53 3.50
CA TYR A 153 5.07 12.91 2.30
C TYR A 153 6.25 13.68 1.71
N ASP A 154 6.22 15.02 1.73
CA ASP A 154 7.34 15.84 1.26
C ASP A 154 8.61 15.59 2.10
N ALA A 155 8.46 15.38 3.41
CA ALA A 155 9.56 14.97 4.29
C ALA A 155 10.14 13.59 3.87
N PHE A 156 9.31 12.63 3.49
CA PHE A 156 9.75 11.32 2.98
C PHE A 156 10.45 11.40 1.61
N ARG A 157 10.11 12.39 0.76
CA ARG A 157 10.82 12.62 -0.51
C ARG A 157 12.21 13.24 -0.32
N SER A 158 12.37 14.15 0.63
CA SER A 158 13.64 14.86 0.85
C SER A 158 14.77 13.94 1.33
N ASP A 159 14.47 12.88 2.07
CA ASP A 159 15.49 11.92 2.54
C ASP A 159 16.12 11.08 1.40
N ASN A 160 15.49 11.02 0.22
CA ASN A 160 16.01 10.30 -0.95
C ASN A 160 16.75 11.19 -1.97
N THR A 161 16.94 12.49 -1.68
CA THR A 161 17.62 13.42 -2.60
C THR A 161 19.00 13.85 -2.11
N SER A 162 19.47 13.33 -0.96
CA SER A 162 20.81 13.63 -0.41
C SER A 162 21.85 12.56 -0.78
N GLU A 163 21.97 12.19 -2.05
CA GLU A 163 23.12 11.38 -2.53
C GLU A 163 23.59 11.76 -3.94
N ALA A 164 23.19 12.92 -4.47
CA ALA A 164 23.59 13.37 -5.80
C ALA A 164 24.06 14.83 -5.84
N THR A 165 24.92 15.25 -4.90
CA THR A 165 25.83 16.39 -5.09
C THR A 165 26.99 16.28 -4.11
N ASP A 166 28.09 15.68 -4.57
CA ASP A 166 29.42 16.23 -4.31
C ASP A 166 30.39 15.61 -5.33
N SER A 167 30.84 16.43 -6.27
CA SER A 167 31.97 16.22 -7.17
C SER A 167 32.65 17.57 -7.38
#